data_AF-A0A1I8B226-F1
#
_entry.id   AF-A0A1I8B226-F1
#
_cell.length_a   1.000
_cell.length_b   1.000
_cell.length_c   1.000
_cell.angle_alpha   90.00
_cell.angle_beta   90.00
_cell.angle_gamma   90.00
#
_symmetry.space_group_name_H-M   'P 1'
#
loop_
_entity.id
_entity.type
_entity.pdbx_description
1 polymer ?
#
loop_
_entity_poly.entity_id
_entity_poly.type
_entity_poly.pdbx_seq_one_letter_code
_entity_poly.pdbx_strand_id
1 'polypeptide(L)'
;MDFIALLPFDLILIINRGISLSRVNRLAKCYRVWQFVQDVLWVKCGQVLWSEIPEGQCFFNESGLGDPDIDRVNYLNEMVKYWENRSMLVSFSNFSKQYSLSFYWSSLTLTTSGQQPYPTAAMHNSLEIFDTIVGVLVFAVIVGSVGNVVSGF
;
A
#
# COMPACT_ATOMS: atom_id res chain seq x y z
N MET A 1 -12.79 20.71 -11.91
CA MET A 1 -12.40 21.28 -10.59
C MET A 1 -10.88 21.46 -10.56
N ASP A 2 -10.30 21.95 -11.66
CA ASP A 2 -8.84 21.96 -11.91
C ASP A 2 -8.25 23.37 -11.89
N PHE A 3 -9.12 24.39 -11.81
CA PHE A 3 -8.71 25.80 -11.81
C PHE A 3 -7.98 26.22 -10.53
N ILE A 4 -8.27 25.60 -9.39
CA ILE A 4 -7.58 25.85 -8.11
C ILE A 4 -6.14 25.29 -8.11
N ALA A 5 -5.88 24.25 -8.90
CA ALA A 5 -4.54 23.68 -9.08
C ALA A 5 -3.71 24.40 -10.15
N LEU A 6 -4.35 25.21 -11.01
CA LEU A 6 -3.72 26.01 -12.07
C LEU A 6 -3.54 27.49 -11.71
N LEU A 7 -4.20 27.99 -10.66
CA LEU A 7 -4.03 29.37 -10.21
C LEU A 7 -2.65 29.59 -9.58
N PRO A 8 -1.94 30.68 -9.94
CA PRO A 8 -0.51 30.85 -9.75
C PRO A 8 -0.18 31.28 -8.31
N PHE A 9 -0.30 30.37 -7.35
CA PHE A 9 0.34 30.54 -6.04
C PHE A 9 1.89 30.50 -6.14
N ASP A 10 2.42 30.06 -7.28
CA ASP A 10 3.84 30.15 -7.65
C ASP A 10 4.37 31.60 -7.67
N LEU A 11 3.53 32.60 -7.96
CA LEU A 11 3.94 34.01 -7.94
C LEU A 11 4.09 34.59 -6.52
N ILE A 12 3.35 34.06 -5.55
CA ILE A 12 3.49 34.41 -4.12
C ILE A 12 4.75 33.75 -3.52
N LEU A 13 5.24 32.66 -4.13
CA LEU A 13 6.46 31.94 -3.72
C LEU A 13 7.78 32.69 -4.04
N ILE A 14 7.77 33.70 -4.91
CA ILE A 14 8.94 34.57 -5.15
C ILE A 14 9.16 35.58 -4.01
N ILE A 15 8.12 35.85 -3.20
CA ILE A 15 8.15 36.88 -2.16
C ILE A 15 8.51 36.31 -0.77
N ASN A 16 8.29 35.02 -0.49
CA ASN A 16 8.63 34.46 0.83
C ASN A 16 8.99 32.96 0.83
N ARG A 17 10.29 32.65 0.89
CA ARG A 17 10.85 31.28 0.84
C ARG A 17 10.60 30.40 2.08
N GLY A 18 9.95 30.93 3.12
CA GLY A 18 9.92 30.32 4.46
C GLY A 18 8.77 29.36 4.76
N ILE A 19 7.82 29.12 3.86
CA ILE A 19 6.58 28.38 4.19
C ILE A 19 6.54 27.04 3.43
N SER A 20 6.98 25.96 4.10
CA SER A 20 6.94 24.59 3.57
C SER A 20 5.51 24.07 3.30
N LEU A 21 4.52 24.60 4.04
CA LEU A 21 3.09 24.27 3.94
C LEU A 21 2.42 24.75 2.64
N SER A 22 3.05 25.65 1.87
CA SER A 22 2.53 26.08 0.56
C SER A 22 2.48 24.94 -0.47
N ARG A 23 3.20 23.84 -0.25
CA ARG A 23 3.24 22.68 -1.16
C ARG A 23 2.06 21.72 -0.99
N VAL A 24 1.22 21.90 0.03
CA VAL A 24 0.02 21.10 0.31
C VAL A 24 -1.02 21.21 -0.82
N ASN A 25 -0.99 22.29 -1.62
CA ASN A 25 -1.83 22.42 -2.82
C ASN A 25 -1.60 21.29 -3.85
N ARG A 26 -0.45 20.60 -3.82
CA ARG A 26 -0.22 19.41 -4.67
C ARG A 26 -1.06 18.19 -4.26
N LEU A 27 -1.58 18.13 -3.03
CA LEU A 27 -2.48 17.05 -2.58
C LEU A 27 -3.86 17.14 -3.24
N ALA A 28 -4.24 18.26 -3.87
CA ALA A 28 -5.45 18.31 -4.70
C ALA A 28 -5.41 17.32 -5.89
N LYS A 29 -4.23 16.76 -6.21
CA LYS A 29 -4.07 15.66 -7.18
C LYS A 29 -4.35 14.26 -6.60
N CYS A 30 -4.94 14.15 -5.41
CA CYS A 30 -5.36 12.86 -4.84
C CYS A 30 -6.28 12.05 -5.76
N TYR A 31 -7.02 12.70 -6.69
CA TYR A 31 -7.81 11.98 -7.69
C TYR A 31 -6.95 11.06 -8.59
N ARG A 32 -5.66 11.39 -8.82
CA ARG A 32 -4.73 10.54 -9.57
C ARG A 32 -4.27 9.33 -8.77
N VAL A 33 -4.33 9.40 -7.45
CA VAL A 33 -4.05 8.24 -6.57
C VAL A 33 -5.10 7.16 -6.81
N TRP A 34 -6.36 7.53 -7.03
CA TRP A 34 -7.40 6.56 -7.37
C TRP A 34 -7.08 5.81 -8.68
N GLN A 35 -6.56 6.52 -9.69
CA GLN A 35 -6.13 5.93 -10.94
C GLN A 35 -4.98 4.93 -10.73
N PHE A 36 -3.97 5.31 -9.93
CA PHE A 36 -2.88 4.40 -9.56
C PHE A 36 -3.36 3.17 -8.76
N VAL A 37 -4.28 3.36 -7.81
CA VAL A 37 -4.86 2.26 -7.02
C VAL A 37 -5.61 1.29 -7.94
N GLN A 38 -6.33 1.80 -8.93
CA GLN A 38 -7.01 0.95 -9.91
C GLN A 38 -6.02 0.19 -10.80
N ASP A 39 -4.93 0.84 -11.22
CA ASP A 39 -3.88 0.19 -12.01
C ASP A 39 -3.10 -0.88 -11.21
N VAL A 40 -2.94 -0.70 -9.89
CA VAL A 40 -2.31 -1.68 -8.99
C VAL A 40 -3.27 -2.81 -8.59
N LEU A 41 -4.56 -2.53 -8.39
CA LEU A 41 -5.52 -3.58 -8.03
C LEU A 41 -5.80 -4.53 -9.21
N TRP A 42 -5.73 -4.01 -10.44
CA TRP A 42 -5.87 -4.80 -11.66
C TRP A 42 -4.51 -5.13 -12.27
N VAL A 43 -3.56 -5.61 -11.46
CA VAL A 43 -2.28 -6.11 -11.98
C VAL A 43 -2.55 -7.28 -12.93
N LYS A 44 -2.43 -7.01 -14.23
CA LYS A 44 -2.30 -8.05 -15.24
C LYS A 44 -0.94 -8.71 -15.06
N CYS A 45 -0.94 -10.03 -15.05
CA CYS A 45 0.26 -10.83 -15.18
C CYS A 45 1.06 -10.37 -16.41
N GLY A 46 2.21 -9.74 -16.18
CA GLY A 46 3.06 -9.17 -17.23
C GLY A 46 3.48 -7.71 -17.04
N GLN A 47 2.93 -6.95 -16.08
CA GLN A 47 3.30 -5.54 -15.91
C GLN A 47 4.33 -5.27 -14.79
N VAL A 48 4.48 -6.18 -13.81
CA VAL A 48 5.38 -5.98 -12.64
C VAL A 48 6.74 -6.64 -12.82
N LEU A 49 6.82 -7.74 -13.55
CA LEU A 49 8.06 -8.37 -13.98
C LEU A 49 8.33 -7.91 -15.41
N TRP A 50 9.50 -7.34 -15.67
CA TRP A 50 9.99 -6.94 -17.00
C TRP A 50 10.26 -8.14 -17.91
N SER A 51 9.29 -9.06 -18.02
CA SER A 51 9.36 -10.34 -18.70
C SER A 51 8.18 -10.39 -19.66
N GLU A 52 8.46 -10.64 -20.95
CA GLU A 52 7.46 -11.05 -21.94
C GLU A 52 6.93 -12.44 -21.53
N ILE A 53 5.99 -12.45 -20.59
CA ILE A 53 5.28 -13.67 -20.18
C ILE A 53 4.15 -13.88 -21.20
N PRO A 54 4.10 -15.01 -21.94
CA PRO A 54 2.99 -15.29 -22.85
C PRO A 54 1.66 -15.33 -22.09
N GLU A 55 0.61 -14.78 -22.69
CA GLU A 55 -0.72 -14.68 -22.08
C GLU A 55 -1.18 -16.07 -21.56
N GLY A 56 -1.34 -16.19 -20.23
CA GLY A 56 -1.90 -17.38 -19.58
C GLY A 56 -0.94 -18.23 -18.72
N GLN A 57 0.38 -17.96 -18.69
CA GLN A 57 1.33 -18.69 -17.82
C GLN A 57 1.92 -17.80 -16.73
N CYS A 58 1.06 -17.40 -15.80
CA CYS A 58 1.37 -16.47 -14.71
C CYS A 58 1.79 -17.16 -13.42
N PHE A 59 1.52 -18.45 -13.36
CA PHE A 59 1.69 -19.27 -12.20
C PHE A 59 2.22 -20.64 -12.64
N PHE A 60 3.00 -21.26 -11.78
CA PHE A 60 3.49 -22.62 -12.00
C PHE A 60 2.30 -23.59 -11.97
N ASN A 61 2.10 -24.39 -13.01
CA ASN A 61 0.93 -25.25 -13.08
C ASN A 61 1.07 -26.43 -12.09
N GLU A 62 0.40 -26.34 -10.94
CA GLU A 62 0.32 -27.39 -9.91
C GLU A 62 -0.81 -28.41 -10.19
N SER A 63 -1.56 -28.26 -11.29
CA SER A 63 -2.68 -29.14 -11.62
C SER A 63 -2.20 -30.58 -11.85
N GLY A 64 -2.57 -31.49 -10.94
CA GLY A 64 -2.21 -32.90 -11.02
C GLY A 64 -0.91 -33.29 -10.29
N LEU A 65 -0.29 -32.37 -9.53
CA LEU A 65 0.90 -32.65 -8.72
C LEU A 65 0.60 -33.06 -7.26
N GLY A 66 -0.65 -33.39 -6.93
CA GLY A 66 -1.07 -33.78 -5.58
C GLY A 66 -1.60 -32.63 -4.75
N ASP A 67 -1.53 -32.75 -3.41
CA ASP A 67 -1.98 -31.72 -2.48
C ASP A 67 -0.87 -30.66 -2.29
N PRO A 68 -1.10 -29.38 -2.65
CA PRO A 68 -0.11 -28.32 -2.51
C PRO A 68 0.39 -28.09 -1.08
N ASP A 69 -0.37 -28.45 -0.05
CA ASP A 69 0.06 -28.26 1.34
C ASP A 69 1.04 -29.35 1.81
N ILE A 70 1.00 -30.53 1.19
CA ILE A 70 1.80 -31.71 1.59
C ILE A 70 2.92 -31.99 0.59
N ASP A 71 2.59 -32.02 -0.70
CA ASP A 71 3.45 -32.53 -1.76
C ASP A 71 4.36 -31.46 -2.38
N ARG A 72 4.19 -30.18 -2.01
CA ARG A 72 4.95 -29.07 -2.59
C ARG A 72 6.45 -29.23 -2.51
N VAL A 73 6.94 -29.83 -1.43
CA VAL A 73 8.38 -30.09 -1.24
C VAL A 73 8.96 -30.96 -2.36
N ASN A 74 8.16 -31.86 -2.94
CA ASN A 74 8.60 -32.82 -3.96
C ASN A 74 8.91 -32.15 -5.31
N TYR A 75 8.26 -31.03 -5.64
CA TYR A 75 8.42 -30.30 -6.90
C TYR A 75 8.99 -28.87 -6.72
N LEU A 76 9.55 -28.55 -5.54
CA LEU A 76 10.20 -27.26 -5.28
C LEU A 76 11.28 -26.90 -6.31
N ASN A 77 12.09 -27.88 -6.72
CA ASN A 77 13.15 -27.64 -7.71
C ASN A 77 12.60 -27.23 -9.08
N GLU A 78 11.46 -27.76 -9.48
CA GLU A 78 10.79 -27.41 -10.74
C GLU A 78 10.17 -26.02 -10.66
N MET A 79 9.57 -25.71 -9.51
CA MET A 79 9.01 -24.40 -9.22
C MET A 79 10.12 -23.31 -9.21
N VAL A 80 11.25 -23.56 -8.55
CA VAL A 80 12.38 -22.61 -8.53
C VAL A 80 12.92 -22.37 -9.94
N LYS A 81 13.11 -23.43 -10.75
CA LYS A 81 13.52 -23.31 -12.15
C LYS A 81 12.53 -22.51 -12.99
N TYR A 82 11.23 -22.67 -12.75
CA TYR A 82 10.19 -21.89 -13.43
C TYR A 82 10.30 -20.38 -13.13
N TRP A 83 10.70 -20.02 -11.90
CA TRP A 83 10.81 -18.61 -11.46
C TRP A 83 12.21 -18.01 -11.63
N GLU A 84 13.25 -18.80 -11.88
CA GLU A 84 14.64 -18.35 -11.93
C GLU A 84 14.86 -17.19 -12.92
N ASN A 85 14.43 -17.36 -14.17
CA ASN A 85 14.55 -16.33 -15.23
C ASN A 85 13.44 -15.26 -15.19
N ARG A 86 12.55 -15.32 -14.20
CA ARG A 86 11.42 -14.40 -14.05
C ARG A 86 11.57 -13.51 -12.80
N SER A 87 12.26 -14.00 -11.78
CA SER A 87 12.49 -13.24 -10.55
C SER A 87 13.52 -12.13 -10.76
N MET A 88 13.26 -10.95 -10.19
CA MET A 88 14.25 -9.88 -10.09
C MET A 88 14.48 -9.56 -8.61
N LEU A 89 15.75 -9.44 -8.21
CA LEU A 89 16.09 -9.02 -6.86
C LEU A 89 15.98 -7.49 -6.76
N VAL A 90 14.95 -7.01 -6.07
CA VAL A 90 14.75 -5.58 -5.85
C VAL A 90 15.48 -5.15 -4.58
N SER A 91 16.49 -4.30 -4.73
CA SER A 91 17.17 -3.68 -3.57
C SER A 91 16.51 -2.35 -3.22
N PHE A 92 16.19 -2.15 -1.93
CA PHE A 92 15.60 -0.93 -1.42
C PHE A 92 16.63 -0.07 -0.67
N SER A 93 16.56 1.25 -0.86
CA SER A 93 17.42 2.20 -0.15
C SER A 93 17.08 2.27 1.35
N ASN A 94 18.04 2.68 2.18
CA ASN A 94 17.82 2.86 3.63
C ASN A 94 16.70 3.86 3.92
N PHE A 95 16.56 4.90 3.10
CA PHE A 95 15.46 5.86 3.22
C PHE A 95 14.10 5.19 3.03
N SER A 96 13.95 4.34 2.00
CA SER A 96 12.70 3.59 1.77
C SER A 96 12.39 2.67 2.93
N LYS A 97 13.40 1.99 3.50
CA LYS A 97 13.21 1.10 4.66
C LYS A 97 12.73 1.86 5.90
N GLN A 98 13.34 3.01 6.20
CA GLN A 98 12.93 3.85 7.32
C GLN A 98 11.51 4.42 7.13
N TYR A 99 11.18 4.87 5.93
CA TYR A 99 9.85 5.35 5.61
C TYR A 99 8.79 4.24 5.73
N SER A 100 9.05 3.06 5.17
CA SER A 100 8.16 1.89 5.31
C SER A 100 7.98 1.47 6.77
N LEU A 101 9.03 1.57 7.59
CA LEU A 101 8.93 1.29 9.04
C LEU A 101 8.01 2.30 9.74
N SER A 102 8.16 3.61 9.48
CA SER A 102 7.25 4.63 10.02
C SER A 102 5.80 4.44 9.56
N PHE A 103 5.61 4.06 8.29
CA PHE A 103 4.29 3.75 7.76
C PHE A 103 3.69 2.50 8.44
N TYR A 104 4.49 1.45 8.66
CA TYR A 104 4.08 0.26 9.40
C TYR A 104 3.59 0.60 10.82
N TRP A 105 4.38 1.37 11.57
CA TRP A 105 3.99 1.81 12.92
C TRP A 105 2.70 2.64 12.91
N SER A 106 2.53 3.52 11.92
CA SER A 106 1.30 4.30 11.76
C SER A 106 0.10 3.40 11.43
N SER A 107 0.27 2.43 10.54
CA SER A 107 -0.77 1.47 10.18
C SER A 107 -1.18 0.61 11.37
N LEU A 108 -0.24 0.22 12.23
CA LEU A 108 -0.50 -0.60 13.41
C LEU A 108 -1.36 0.13 14.45
N THR A 109 -1.12 1.43 14.64
CA THR A 109 -1.96 2.28 15.49
C THR A 109 -3.35 2.44 14.88
N LEU A 110 -3.42 2.70 13.57
CA LEU A 110 -4.68 2.84 12.85
C LEU A 110 -5.55 1.57 12.85
N THR A 111 -4.94 0.38 12.70
CA THR A 111 -5.65 -0.91 12.77
C THR A 111 -5.87 -1.40 14.20
N THR A 112 -5.51 -0.60 15.21
CA THR A 112 -5.63 -0.93 16.64
C THR A 112 -4.90 -2.22 17.05
N SER A 113 -3.90 -2.65 16.27
CA SER A 113 -3.18 -3.91 16.50
C SER A 113 -2.15 -3.81 17.65
N GLY A 114 -1.91 -2.61 18.20
CA GLY A 114 -1.60 -2.42 19.62
C GLY A 114 -0.25 -2.94 20.15
N GLN A 115 0.76 -3.18 19.32
CA GLN A 115 2.10 -3.60 19.81
C GLN A 115 3.05 -2.41 20.06
N GLN A 116 2.59 -1.36 20.73
CA GLN A 116 3.38 -0.13 20.96
C GLN A 116 3.78 0.00 22.45
N PRO A 117 5.03 0.37 22.78
CA PRO A 117 5.42 0.67 24.17
C PRO A 117 4.67 1.89 24.74
N TYR A 118 4.40 1.88 26.06
CA TYR A 118 3.61 2.92 26.73
C TYR A 118 4.24 4.33 26.60
N PRO A 119 3.46 5.35 26.20
CA PRO A 119 3.98 6.71 26.04
C PRO A 119 4.24 7.37 27.40
N THR A 120 5.38 8.03 27.52
CA THR A 120 5.84 8.70 28.76
C THR A 120 5.48 10.20 28.81
N ALA A 121 4.96 10.80 27.74
CA ALA A 121 4.59 12.22 27.69
C ALA A 121 3.10 12.44 27.35
N ALA A 122 2.49 13.47 27.96
CA ALA A 122 1.07 13.77 27.85
C ALA A 122 0.58 14.07 26.42
N MET A 123 1.43 14.69 25.59
CA MET A 123 1.08 14.98 24.20
C MET A 123 1.04 13.71 23.33
N HIS A 124 1.94 12.75 23.58
CA HIS A 124 1.90 11.45 22.92
C HIS A 124 0.64 10.67 23.30
N ASN A 125 0.25 10.70 24.58
CA ASN A 125 -0.96 10.04 25.05
C ASN A 125 -2.25 10.58 24.39
N SER A 126 -2.35 11.90 24.20
CA SER A 126 -3.54 12.52 23.60
C SER A 126 -3.67 12.17 22.11
N LEU A 127 -2.55 12.12 21.38
CA LEU A 127 -2.53 11.72 19.98
C LEU A 127 -2.86 10.24 19.79
N GLU A 128 -2.38 9.37 20.68
CA GLU A 128 -2.69 7.94 20.69
C GLU A 128 -4.21 7.70 20.88
N ILE A 129 -4.84 8.41 21.81
CA ILE A 129 -6.29 8.31 22.04
C ILE A 129 -7.08 8.79 20.81
N PHE A 130 -6.64 9.87 20.17
CA PHE A 130 -7.31 10.37 18.98
C PHE A 130 -7.19 9.39 17.80
N ASP A 131 -6.01 8.83 17.56
CA ASP A 131 -5.78 7.90 16.45
C ASP A 131 -6.53 6.57 16.64
N THR A 132 -6.64 6.09 17.88
CA THR A 132 -7.44 4.89 18.20
C THR A 132 -8.94 5.09 17.97
N ILE A 133 -9.50 6.26 18.30
CA ILE A 133 -10.90 6.59 18.02
C ILE A 133 -11.15 6.64 16.50
N VAL A 134 -10.27 7.29 15.75
CA VAL A 134 -10.37 7.35 14.28
C VAL A 134 -10.24 5.95 13.66
N GLY A 135 -9.28 5.16 14.13
CA GLY A 135 -9.06 3.78 13.67
C GLY A 135 -10.29 2.89 13.84
N VAL A 136 -10.93 2.91 15.03
CA VAL A 136 -12.15 2.13 15.30
C VAL A 136 -13.31 2.57 14.41
N LEU A 137 -13.51 3.88 14.19
CA LEU A 137 -14.56 4.40 13.31
C LEU A 137 -14.36 3.96 11.85
N VAL A 138 -13.14 4.06 11.33
CA VAL A 138 -12.82 3.63 9.96
C VAL A 138 -13.00 2.11 9.82
N PHE A 139 -12.55 1.33 10.79
CA PHE A 139 -12.72 -0.13 10.77
C PHE A 139 -14.20 -0.53 10.75
N ALA A 140 -15.04 0.13 11.56
CA ALA A 140 -16.48 -0.11 11.58
C ALA A 140 -17.14 0.15 10.21
N VAL A 141 -16.73 1.21 9.51
CA VAL A 141 -17.25 1.52 8.16
C VAL A 141 -16.83 0.45 7.14
N ILE A 142 -15.57 0.01 7.18
CA ILE A 142 -15.06 -1.03 6.27
C ILE A 142 -15.82 -2.34 6.48
N VAL A 143 -15.92 -2.83 7.73
CA VAL A 143 -16.64 -4.07 8.04
C VAL A 143 -18.13 -3.96 7.66
N GLY A 144 -18.76 -2.80 7.89
CA GLY A 144 -20.14 -2.55 7.45
C GLY A 144 -20.31 -2.64 5.93
N SER A 145 -19.37 -2.08 5.17
CA SER A 145 -19.37 -2.18 3.70
C SER A 145 -19.16 -3.61 3.20
N VAL A 146 -18.28 -4.37 3.85
CA VAL A 146 -18.05 -5.80 3.55
C VAL A 146 -19.29 -6.63 3.91
N GLY A 147 -19.96 -6.35 5.02
CA GLY A 147 -21.20 -7.02 5.40
C GLY A 147 -22.34 -6.79 4.40
N ASN A 148 -22.45 -5.58 3.84
CA ASN A 148 -23.44 -5.26 2.82
C ASN A 148 -23.20 -6.00 1.48
N VAL A 149 -21.94 -6.26 1.11
CA VAL A 149 -21.66 -7.04 -0.11
C VAL A 149 -21.88 -8.54 0.07
N VAL A 150 -21.69 -9.08 1.27
CA VAL A 150 -21.94 -10.51 1.57
C VAL A 150 -23.43 -10.80 1.75
N SER A 151 -24.21 -9.86 2.30
CA SER A 151 -25.67 -10.00 2.46
C SER A 151 -26.47 -9.79 1.16
N GLY A 152 -25.82 -9.28 0.11
CA GLY A 152 -26.38 -9.15 -1.24
C GLY A 152 -26.13 -10.37 -2.14
N PHE A 153 -25.45 -11.40 -1.63
CA PHE A 153 -25.34 -12.75 -2.22
C PHE A 153 -26.40 -13.66 -1.59
#